data_AF-A0A9W4WUY7-F1
#
_entry.id   AF-A0A9W4WUY7-F1
#
_cell.length_a   1.000
_cell.length_b   1.000
_cell.length_c   1.000
_cell.angle_alpha   90.00
_cell.angle_beta   90.00
_cell.angle_gamma   90.00
#
_symmetry.space_group_name_H-M   'P 1'
#
loop_
_entity.id
_entity.type
_entity.pdbx_description
1 polymer ?
#
loop_
_entity_poly.entity_id
_entity_poly.type
_entity_poly.pdbx_seq_one_letter_code
_entity_poly.pdbx_strand_id
1 'polypeptide(L)'
;MPINTNDLRFFAEDELVTIEPFFKEEALILSSRTFGPFEPPKKLEMPLWAALALKERKQCKIFPPECLTIEFLENRLELEDSLDINYGHKPLSNLPKYFIEFSKILLENAEDDIENPARVRYLLQKLKEIRENKIEKKLNDLEVNGLKMKNLTTSEVHKIRPTFTMALEGIRKLDGVRSEDPKKPPVQVNGMQEIDHLELNGRDDDMNLEDYRMDLDDTIIYD
;
A
#
# COMPACT_ATOMS: atom_id res chain seq x y z
N MET A 1 -17.13 -1.42 10.47
CA MET A 1 -17.76 -1.02 9.20
C MET A 1 -16.67 -0.81 8.17
N PRO A 2 -16.83 -1.29 6.93
CA PRO A 2 -16.01 -0.78 5.83
C PRO A 2 -16.28 0.73 5.72
N ILE A 3 -15.22 1.53 5.73
CA ILE A 3 -15.31 2.99 5.54
C ILE A 3 -15.87 3.21 4.12
N ASN A 4 -16.93 4.00 4.02
CA ASN A 4 -17.56 4.34 2.75
C ASN A 4 -16.64 5.27 1.97
N THR A 5 -16.61 5.18 0.64
CA THR A 5 -15.91 6.14 -0.24
C THR A 5 -16.26 7.61 0.10
N ASN A 6 -17.49 7.86 0.56
CA ASN A 6 -17.91 9.19 1.01
C ASN A 6 -17.19 9.67 2.27
N ASP A 7 -16.81 8.77 3.17
CA ASP A 7 -16.08 9.14 4.39
C ASP A 7 -14.67 9.64 4.02
N LEU A 8 -14.04 9.03 3.01
CA LEU A 8 -12.73 9.49 2.52
C LEU A 8 -12.80 10.88 1.91
N ARG A 9 -13.87 11.16 1.14
CA ARG A 9 -14.13 12.50 0.61
C ARG A 9 -14.27 13.51 1.74
N PHE A 10 -15.07 13.19 2.76
CA PHE A 10 -15.25 14.03 3.95
C PHE A 10 -13.91 14.30 4.67
N PHE A 11 -13.06 13.28 4.85
CA PHE A 11 -11.74 13.49 5.47
C PHE A 11 -10.79 14.31 4.61
N ALA A 12 -10.87 14.19 3.28
CA ALA A 12 -10.05 14.97 2.36
C ALA A 12 -10.43 16.46 2.36
N GLU A 13 -11.66 16.81 2.72
CA GLU A 13 -12.12 18.19 2.79
C GLU A 13 -11.52 18.99 3.96
N ASP A 14 -10.95 18.32 4.96
CA ASP A 14 -10.25 18.98 6.08
C ASP A 14 -8.80 19.37 5.71
N GLU A 15 -8.29 18.88 4.58
CA GLU A 15 -6.97 19.27 4.08
C GLU A 15 -6.93 20.77 3.72
N LEU A 16 -5.82 21.42 4.02
CA LEU A 16 -5.65 22.85 3.74
C LEU A 16 -5.34 23.07 2.26
N VAL A 17 -5.99 24.06 1.68
CA VAL A 17 -5.72 24.56 0.34
C VAL A 17 -5.47 26.06 0.37
N THR A 18 -4.67 26.54 -0.57
CA THR A 18 -4.40 27.97 -0.73
C THR A 18 -5.50 28.61 -1.55
N ILE A 19 -6.01 29.75 -1.09
CA ILE A 19 -6.97 30.57 -1.84
C ILE A 19 -6.51 32.02 -1.93
N GLU A 20 -7.03 32.75 -2.91
CA GLU A 20 -7.02 34.21 -2.97
C GLU A 20 -8.48 34.71 -2.91
N PRO A 21 -8.88 35.43 -1.85
CA PRO A 21 -10.23 35.96 -1.74
C PRO A 21 -10.41 37.19 -2.65
N PHE A 22 -11.66 37.44 -3.06
CA PHE A 22 -12.07 38.61 -3.84
C PHE A 22 -12.81 39.66 -3.01
N PHE A 23 -12.84 39.49 -1.69
CA PHE A 23 -13.53 40.35 -0.74
C PHE A 23 -12.61 40.71 0.42
N LYS A 24 -12.95 41.81 1.09
CA LYS A 24 -12.25 42.27 2.29
C LYS A 24 -13.09 42.00 3.53
N GLU A 25 -12.59 41.18 4.45
CA GLU A 25 -13.22 40.88 5.75
C GLU A 25 -12.17 40.57 6.82
N GLU A 26 -12.56 40.76 8.08
CA GLU A 26 -11.72 40.39 9.24
C GLU A 26 -11.55 38.87 9.36
N ALA A 27 -10.58 38.45 10.16
CA ALA A 27 -10.31 37.04 10.37
C ALA A 27 -11.49 36.33 11.08
N LEU A 28 -11.78 35.11 10.65
CA LEU A 28 -12.83 34.25 11.20
C LEU A 28 -12.21 33.10 11.99
N ILE A 29 -12.84 32.71 13.10
CA ILE A 29 -12.42 31.53 13.86
C ILE A 29 -13.30 30.34 13.47
N LEU A 30 -12.71 29.32 12.87
CA LEU A 30 -13.36 28.06 12.46
C LEU A 30 -12.59 26.88 13.06
N SER A 31 -13.29 25.93 13.68
CA SER A 31 -12.67 24.73 14.29
C SER A 31 -11.50 25.05 15.23
N SER A 32 -11.63 26.12 16.02
CA SER A 32 -10.59 26.64 16.93
C SER A 32 -9.31 27.14 16.23
N ARG A 33 -9.36 27.41 14.93
CA ARG A 33 -8.28 28.03 14.14
C ARG A 33 -8.76 29.36 13.57
N THR A 34 -7.84 30.30 13.40
CA THR A 34 -8.14 31.61 12.80
C THR A 34 -7.78 31.58 11.32
N PHE A 35 -8.69 32.01 10.47
CA PHE A 35 -8.53 32.11 9.02
C PHE A 35 -8.76 33.55 8.58
N GLY A 36 -7.82 34.09 7.82
CA GLY A 36 -7.82 35.50 7.42
C GLY A 36 -6.74 36.32 8.12
N PRO A 37 -6.79 37.66 8.02
CA PRO A 37 -7.86 38.44 7.37
C PRO A 37 -8.00 38.14 5.87
N PHE A 38 -9.20 38.29 5.34
CA PHE A 38 -9.48 38.11 3.91
C PHE A 38 -9.24 39.45 3.24
N GLU A 39 -8.18 39.56 2.42
CA GLU A 39 -7.86 40.80 1.71
C GLU A 39 -7.29 40.48 0.32
N PRO A 40 -7.89 40.94 -0.79
CA PRO A 40 -7.32 40.73 -2.11
C PRO A 40 -6.06 41.60 -2.30
N PRO A 41 -5.02 41.13 -3.03
CA PRO A 41 -4.83 39.80 -3.62
C PRO A 41 -4.00 38.86 -2.72
N LYS A 42 -4.12 38.98 -1.39
CA LYS A 42 -3.32 38.17 -0.46
C LYS A 42 -3.82 36.74 -0.42
N LYS A 43 -2.90 35.80 -0.59
CA LYS A 43 -3.19 34.38 -0.45
C LYS A 43 -3.25 33.98 1.02
N LEU A 44 -4.11 33.02 1.33
CA LEU A 44 -4.22 32.40 2.65
C LEU A 44 -4.57 30.91 2.53
N GLU A 45 -4.24 30.14 3.55
CA GLU A 45 -4.61 28.73 3.64
C GLU A 45 -5.90 28.56 4.43
N MET A 46 -6.80 27.69 3.96
CA MET A 46 -7.99 27.29 4.69
C MET A 46 -8.40 25.85 4.32
N PRO A 47 -9.22 25.18 5.15
CA PRO A 47 -9.73 23.86 4.83
C PRO A 47 -10.49 23.86 3.51
N LEU A 48 -10.34 22.78 2.75
CA LEU A 48 -10.96 22.62 1.43
C LEU A 48 -12.47 22.80 1.47
N TRP A 49 -13.20 22.29 2.48
CA TRP A 49 -14.65 22.52 2.62
C TRP A 49 -15.01 24.02 2.64
N ALA A 50 -14.18 24.84 3.30
CA ALA A 50 -14.43 26.28 3.44
C ALA A 50 -14.06 27.02 2.14
N ALA A 51 -12.97 26.61 1.50
CA ALA A 51 -12.57 27.11 0.18
C ALA A 51 -13.65 26.84 -0.87
N LEU A 52 -14.25 25.65 -0.88
CA LEU A 52 -15.34 25.28 -1.77
C LEU A 52 -16.59 26.14 -1.54
N ALA A 53 -16.96 26.37 -0.29
CA ALA A 53 -18.10 27.23 0.05
C ALA A 53 -17.92 28.68 -0.45
N LEU A 54 -16.68 29.20 -0.43
CA LEU A 54 -16.36 30.51 -1.03
C LEU A 54 -16.33 30.45 -2.56
N LYS A 55 -15.83 29.36 -3.15
CA LYS A 55 -15.78 29.14 -4.60
C LYS A 55 -17.16 29.08 -5.23
N GLU A 56 -18.12 28.38 -4.62
CA GLU A 56 -19.52 28.32 -5.06
C GLU A 56 -20.17 29.71 -5.16
N ARG A 57 -19.77 30.63 -4.27
CA ARG A 57 -20.22 32.02 -4.24
C ARG A 57 -19.39 32.96 -5.13
N LYS A 58 -18.41 32.43 -5.86
CA LYS A 58 -17.47 33.18 -6.69
C LYS A 58 -16.70 34.24 -5.89
N GLN A 59 -16.36 33.94 -4.64
CA GLN A 59 -15.70 34.85 -3.71
C GLN A 59 -14.20 34.58 -3.55
N CYS A 60 -13.67 33.54 -4.17
CA CYS A 60 -12.23 33.27 -4.17
C CYS A 60 -11.80 32.53 -5.45
N LYS A 61 -10.50 32.59 -5.69
CA LYS A 61 -9.76 31.65 -6.54
C LYS A 61 -9.09 30.60 -5.65
N ILE A 62 -9.27 29.32 -5.97
CA ILE A 62 -8.53 28.24 -5.32
C ILE A 62 -7.22 28.04 -6.10
N PHE A 63 -6.11 27.82 -5.41
CA PHE A 63 -4.86 27.42 -6.06
C PHE A 63 -4.70 25.91 -5.91
N PRO A 64 -4.53 25.17 -7.01
CA PRO A 64 -4.32 23.73 -6.92
C PRO A 64 -3.02 23.44 -6.16
N PRO A 65 -3.00 22.41 -5.30
CA PRO A 65 -1.78 22.02 -4.60
C PRO A 65 -0.73 21.53 -5.59
N GLU A 66 0.56 21.63 -5.22
CA GLU A 66 1.69 21.27 -6.10
C GLU A 66 1.59 19.83 -6.64
N CYS A 67 1.01 18.92 -5.85
CA CYS A 67 0.80 17.54 -6.23
C CYS A 67 -0.28 17.32 -7.31
N LEU A 68 -1.05 18.34 -7.68
CA LEU A 68 -2.06 18.30 -8.75
C LEU A 68 -1.59 18.98 -10.04
N THR A 69 -0.31 19.36 -10.13
CA THR A 69 0.28 19.95 -11.34
C THR A 69 0.61 18.88 -12.37
N ILE A 70 0.61 19.25 -13.66
CA ILE A 70 0.97 18.35 -14.77
C ILE A 70 2.38 17.81 -14.57
N GLU A 71 3.34 18.68 -14.26
CA GLU A 71 4.74 18.31 -14.02
C GLU A 71 4.88 17.28 -12.91
N PHE A 72 4.22 17.50 -11.76
CA PHE A 72 4.23 16.52 -10.67
C PHE A 72 3.65 15.18 -11.12
N LEU A 73 2.50 15.19 -11.80
CA LEU A 73 1.82 13.96 -12.22
C LEU A 73 2.62 13.18 -13.25
N GLU A 74 3.25 13.85 -14.21
CA GLU A 74 4.14 13.23 -15.20
C GLU A 74 5.37 12.62 -14.51
N ASN A 75 5.99 13.34 -13.58
CA ASN A 75 7.10 12.80 -12.80
C ASN A 75 6.69 11.55 -11.99
N ARG A 76 5.50 11.56 -11.35
CA ARG A 76 4.99 10.38 -10.64
C ARG A 76 4.71 9.22 -11.60
N LEU A 77 4.18 9.51 -12.77
CA LEU A 77 3.91 8.49 -13.78
C LEU A 77 5.21 7.83 -14.26
N GLU A 78 6.25 8.60 -14.54
CA GLU A 78 7.58 8.08 -14.91
C GLU A 78 8.19 7.23 -13.79
N LEU A 79 8.08 7.66 -12.53
CA LEU A 79 8.54 6.88 -11.39
C LEU A 79 7.79 5.55 -11.24
N GLU A 80 6.51 5.53 -11.60
CA GLU A 80 5.72 4.30 -11.64
C GLU A 80 6.02 3.44 -12.87
N ASP A 81 6.25 4.03 -14.04
CA ASP A 81 6.47 3.27 -15.28
C ASP A 81 7.89 2.72 -15.39
N SER A 82 8.87 3.34 -14.71
CA SER A 82 10.26 2.89 -14.70
C SER A 82 10.35 1.39 -14.41
N LEU A 83 10.82 0.66 -15.42
CA LEU A 83 10.89 -0.79 -15.43
C LEU A 83 11.79 -1.26 -14.29
N ASP A 84 11.17 -1.95 -13.33
CA ASP A 84 11.89 -2.60 -12.26
C ASP A 84 12.55 -3.85 -12.84
N ILE A 85 13.88 -3.83 -13.03
CA ILE A 85 14.66 -5.01 -13.43
C ILE A 85 14.44 -6.16 -12.41
N ASN A 86 13.99 -5.83 -11.19
CA ASN A 86 13.66 -6.76 -10.11
C ASN A 86 12.15 -6.86 -9.82
N TYR A 87 11.29 -6.62 -10.83
CA TYR A 87 9.86 -6.98 -10.90
C TYR A 87 9.12 -7.13 -9.56
N GLY A 88 9.14 -6.10 -8.72
CA GLY A 88 8.24 -6.04 -7.58
C GLY A 88 8.82 -5.44 -6.31
N HIS A 89 10.12 -5.29 -6.15
CA HIS A 89 10.63 -4.77 -4.88
C HIS A 89 10.63 -3.24 -4.79
N LYS A 90 10.45 -2.53 -5.91
CA LYS A 90 10.34 -1.07 -5.88
C LYS A 90 9.05 -0.63 -5.17
N PRO A 91 9.14 0.23 -4.14
CA PRO A 91 7.94 0.78 -3.51
C PRO A 91 7.20 1.69 -4.50
N LEU A 92 5.88 1.79 -4.33
CA LEU A 92 5.07 2.75 -5.06
C LEU A 92 5.61 4.18 -4.84
N SER A 93 5.41 5.07 -5.81
CA SER A 93 5.75 6.48 -5.65
C SER A 93 4.96 7.08 -4.48
N ASN A 94 5.58 8.01 -3.75
CA ASN A 94 4.92 8.66 -2.62
C ASN A 94 3.86 9.65 -3.12
N LEU A 95 2.67 9.56 -2.55
CA LEU A 95 1.53 10.44 -2.83
C LEU A 95 0.92 10.92 -1.51
N PRO A 96 0.33 12.13 -1.48
CA PRO A 96 -0.42 12.60 -0.32
C PRO A 96 -1.52 11.63 0.12
N LYS A 97 -1.84 11.65 1.42
CA LYS A 97 -2.74 10.68 2.05
C LYS A 97 -4.11 10.56 1.37
N TYR A 98 -4.76 11.68 1.06
CA TYR A 98 -6.07 11.75 0.39
C TYR A 98 -5.98 12.25 -1.06
N PHE A 99 -4.87 11.90 -1.72
CA PHE A 99 -4.54 12.40 -3.05
C PHE A 99 -5.67 12.23 -4.06
N ILE A 100 -6.29 11.05 -4.11
CA ILE A 100 -7.36 10.76 -5.08
C ILE A 100 -8.62 11.57 -4.77
N GLU A 101 -8.95 11.72 -3.50
CA GLU A 101 -10.16 12.36 -3.02
C GLU A 101 -10.11 13.87 -3.26
N PHE A 102 -9.08 14.58 -2.76
CA PHE A 102 -9.01 16.03 -2.98
C PHE A 102 -8.82 16.37 -4.47
N SER A 103 -8.12 15.53 -5.24
CA SER A 103 -7.96 15.75 -6.69
C SER A 103 -9.31 15.71 -7.40
N LYS A 104 -10.17 14.74 -7.06
CA LYS A 104 -11.54 14.65 -7.59
C LYS A 104 -12.38 15.84 -7.16
N ILE A 105 -12.36 16.19 -5.86
CA ILE A 105 -13.10 17.33 -5.33
C ILE A 105 -12.74 18.62 -6.08
N LEU A 106 -11.45 18.91 -6.25
CA LEU A 106 -10.97 20.11 -6.94
C LEU A 106 -11.35 20.10 -8.42
N LEU A 107 -11.19 18.97 -9.12
CA LEU A 107 -11.59 18.84 -10.52
C LEU A 107 -13.10 18.91 -10.74
N GLU A 108 -13.93 18.63 -9.73
CA GLU A 108 -15.39 18.74 -9.82
C GLU A 108 -15.88 20.17 -9.57
N ASN A 109 -15.25 20.90 -8.64
CA ASN A 109 -15.80 22.15 -8.11
C ASN A 109 -14.95 23.40 -8.43
N ALA A 110 -13.70 23.21 -8.83
CA ALA A 110 -12.73 24.29 -9.10
C ALA A 110 -11.92 23.99 -10.37
N GLU A 111 -12.56 23.36 -11.37
CA GLU A 111 -11.92 23.00 -12.65
C GLU A 111 -11.35 24.24 -13.37
N ASP A 112 -12.02 25.38 -13.26
CA ASP A 112 -11.61 26.66 -13.85
C ASP A 112 -10.33 27.25 -13.24
N ASP A 113 -9.93 26.77 -12.06
CA ASP A 113 -8.69 27.17 -11.39
C ASP A 113 -7.50 26.25 -11.71
N ILE A 114 -7.72 25.15 -12.42
CA ILE A 114 -6.71 24.14 -12.75
C ILE A 114 -6.21 24.35 -14.17
N GLU A 115 -4.88 24.31 -14.34
CA GLU A 115 -4.27 24.35 -15.66
C GLU A 115 -4.50 23.04 -16.42
N ASN A 116 -5.12 23.13 -17.60
CA ASN A 116 -5.43 22.01 -18.49
C ASN A 116 -6.05 20.80 -17.74
N PRO A 117 -7.27 20.96 -17.22
CA PRO A 117 -7.90 19.93 -16.38
C PRO A 117 -8.13 18.61 -17.11
N ALA A 118 -8.31 18.64 -18.44
CA ALA A 118 -8.40 17.44 -19.27
C ALA A 118 -7.11 16.60 -19.20
N ARG A 119 -5.94 17.24 -19.30
CA ARG A 119 -4.64 16.56 -19.16
C ARG A 119 -4.44 16.04 -17.75
N VAL A 120 -4.79 16.82 -16.73
CA VAL A 120 -4.73 16.40 -15.31
C VAL A 120 -5.59 15.14 -15.07
N ARG A 121 -6.84 15.11 -15.56
CA ARG A 121 -7.72 13.92 -15.48
C ARG A 121 -7.10 12.70 -16.14
N TYR A 122 -6.53 12.87 -17.35
CA TYR A 122 -5.85 11.80 -18.06
C TYR A 122 -4.66 11.23 -17.26
N LEU A 123 -3.80 12.11 -16.73
CA LEU A 123 -2.62 11.70 -15.97
C LEU A 123 -2.98 11.01 -14.65
N LEU A 124 -3.97 11.53 -13.92
CA LEU A 124 -4.49 10.89 -12.70
C LEU A 124 -5.04 9.50 -12.99
N GLN A 125 -5.81 9.35 -14.07
CA GLN A 125 -6.35 8.06 -14.48
C GLN A 125 -5.24 7.07 -14.84
N LYS A 126 -4.23 7.50 -15.61
CA LYS A 126 -3.06 6.67 -15.94
C LYS A 126 -2.26 6.26 -14.71
N LEU A 127 -1.99 7.19 -13.82
CA LEU A 127 -1.28 6.92 -12.57
C LEU A 127 -2.03 5.90 -11.72
N LYS A 128 -3.36 6.06 -11.60
CA LYS A 128 -4.22 5.10 -10.90
C LYS A 128 -4.17 3.71 -11.53
N GLU A 129 -4.29 3.59 -12.85
CA GLU A 129 -4.24 2.31 -13.57
C GLU A 129 -2.92 1.57 -13.33
N ILE A 130 -1.79 2.25 -13.48
CA ILE A 130 -0.47 1.63 -13.27
C ILE A 130 -0.32 1.15 -11.82
N ARG A 131 -0.73 1.97 -10.85
CA ARG A 131 -0.64 1.61 -9.43
C ARG A 131 -1.57 0.46 -9.07
N GLU A 132 -2.80 0.45 -9.58
CA GLU A 132 -3.74 -0.66 -9.40
C GLU A 132 -3.16 -1.98 -9.93
N ASN A 133 -2.56 -1.96 -11.13
CA ASN A 133 -1.92 -3.13 -11.71
C ASN A 133 -0.72 -3.64 -10.88
N LYS A 134 0.09 -2.73 -10.34
CA LYS A 134 1.22 -3.10 -9.46
C LYS A 134 0.76 -3.70 -8.15
N ILE A 135 -0.26 -3.10 -7.55
CA ILE A 135 -0.89 -3.59 -6.32
C ILE A 135 -1.45 -4.99 -6.54
N GLU A 136 -2.19 -5.21 -7.63
CA GLU A 136 -2.76 -6.52 -7.95
C GLU A 136 -1.68 -7.60 -8.11
N LYS A 137 -0.60 -7.28 -8.84
CA LYS A 137 0.55 -8.18 -8.96
C LYS A 137 1.16 -8.52 -7.59
N LYS A 138 1.32 -7.52 -6.72
CA LYS A 138 1.84 -7.73 -5.36
C LYS A 138 0.93 -8.54 -4.47
N LEU A 139 -0.38 -8.46 -4.66
CA LEU A 139 -1.35 -9.25 -3.91
C LEU A 139 -1.25 -10.75 -4.20
N ASN A 140 -0.71 -11.15 -5.36
CA ASN A 140 -0.44 -12.56 -5.66
C ASN A 140 0.72 -13.13 -4.82
N ASP A 141 1.59 -12.27 -4.28
CA ASP A 141 2.70 -12.65 -3.39
C ASP A 141 2.28 -12.68 -1.91
N LEU A 142 0.97 -12.82 -1.61
CA LEU A 142 0.45 -12.79 -0.24
C LEU A 142 0.84 -14.06 0.54
N GLU A 143 1.58 -13.87 1.64
CA GLU A 143 1.97 -14.94 2.56
C GLU A 143 1.19 -14.92 3.88
N VAL A 144 1.36 -15.96 4.71
CA VAL A 144 0.74 -16.09 6.06
C VAL A 144 1.08 -14.89 6.97
N ASN A 145 2.31 -14.38 6.84
CA ASN A 145 2.82 -13.23 7.58
C ASN A 145 2.28 -11.88 7.06
N GLY A 146 1.50 -11.89 5.97
CA GLY A 146 0.96 -10.72 5.30
C GLY A 146 1.83 -10.25 4.14
N LEU A 147 1.65 -8.98 3.76
CA LEU A 147 2.29 -8.38 2.60
C LEU A 147 2.86 -7.00 2.96
N LYS A 148 4.08 -6.72 2.53
CA LYS A 148 4.73 -5.42 2.74
C LYS A 148 4.61 -4.55 1.49
N MET A 149 3.77 -3.53 1.55
CA MET A 149 3.65 -2.49 0.51
C MET A 149 3.79 -1.11 1.15
N LYS A 150 4.66 -0.27 0.57
CA LYS A 150 4.86 1.12 1.03
C LYS A 150 4.14 2.09 0.10
N ASN A 151 3.82 3.27 0.63
CA ASN A 151 3.30 4.41 -0.13
C ASN A 151 1.95 4.17 -0.83
N LEU A 152 1.10 3.34 -0.23
CA LEU A 152 -0.31 3.25 -0.61
C LEU A 152 -1.05 4.51 -0.18
N THR A 153 -1.88 5.04 -1.07
CA THR A 153 -2.84 6.10 -0.74
C THR A 153 -3.97 5.55 0.13
N THR A 154 -4.71 6.44 0.80
CA THR A 154 -5.86 6.03 1.60
C THR A 154 -6.91 5.32 0.75
N SER A 155 -7.23 5.86 -0.42
CA SER A 155 -8.11 5.24 -1.43
C SER A 155 -7.73 3.79 -1.76
N GLU A 156 -6.45 3.55 -2.05
CA GLU A 156 -5.95 2.21 -2.42
C GLU A 156 -6.09 1.24 -1.25
N VAL A 157 -5.65 1.63 -0.04
CA VAL A 157 -5.81 0.80 1.17
C VAL A 157 -7.28 0.44 1.38
N HIS A 158 -8.18 1.41 1.26
CA HIS A 158 -9.61 1.20 1.44
C HIS A 158 -10.20 0.24 0.42
N LYS A 159 -9.80 0.34 -0.85
CA LYS A 159 -10.24 -0.54 -1.92
C LYS A 159 -9.81 -2.00 -1.69
N ILE A 160 -8.57 -2.21 -1.23
CA ILE A 160 -7.96 -3.55 -1.13
C ILE A 160 -8.33 -4.25 0.19
N ARG A 161 -8.53 -3.50 1.27
CA ARG A 161 -8.64 -4.01 2.64
C ARG A 161 -9.67 -5.14 2.83
N PRO A 162 -10.91 -5.08 2.31
CA PRO A 162 -11.89 -6.14 2.54
C PRO A 162 -11.42 -7.48 1.95
N THR A 163 -10.98 -7.46 0.69
CA THR A 163 -10.48 -8.65 -0.02
C THR A 163 -9.20 -9.19 0.62
N PHE A 164 -8.27 -8.30 0.95
CA PHE A 164 -7.01 -8.67 1.59
C PHE A 164 -7.21 -9.35 2.95
N THR A 165 -8.09 -8.78 3.78
CA THR A 165 -8.37 -9.32 5.12
C THR A 165 -9.00 -10.71 5.01
N MET A 166 -9.98 -10.87 4.11
CA MET A 166 -10.62 -12.16 3.85
C MET A 166 -9.63 -13.22 3.36
N ALA A 167 -8.78 -12.88 2.39
CA ALA A 167 -7.77 -13.80 1.84
C ALA A 167 -6.74 -14.21 2.91
N LEU A 168 -6.22 -13.24 3.67
CA LEU A 168 -5.24 -13.49 4.72
C LEU A 168 -5.80 -14.35 5.86
N GLU A 169 -7.06 -14.13 6.26
CA GLU A 169 -7.75 -15.00 7.22
C GLU A 169 -7.89 -16.43 6.68
N GLY A 170 -8.21 -16.60 5.40
CA GLY A 170 -8.27 -17.91 4.75
C GLY A 170 -6.92 -18.62 4.77
N ILE A 171 -5.84 -17.93 4.38
CA ILE A 171 -4.47 -18.46 4.39
C ILE A 171 -4.07 -18.90 5.81
N ARG A 172 -4.34 -18.06 6.83
CA ARG A 172 -4.02 -18.36 8.23
C ARG A 172 -4.80 -19.56 8.78
N LYS A 173 -6.06 -19.73 8.39
CA LYS A 173 -6.85 -20.91 8.78
C LYS A 173 -6.26 -22.19 8.19
N LEU A 174 -5.85 -22.17 6.92
CA LEU A 174 -5.24 -23.34 6.27
C LEU A 174 -3.87 -23.69 6.88
N ASP A 175 -3.09 -22.68 7.25
CA ASP A 175 -1.79 -22.86 7.89
C ASP A 175 -1.91 -23.41 9.33
N GLY A 176 -2.91 -22.93 10.09
CA GLY A 176 -3.25 -23.46 11.42
C GLY A 176 -3.75 -24.91 11.37
N VAL A 177 -4.50 -25.30 10.33
CA VAL A 177 -4.94 -26.69 10.15
C VAL A 177 -3.76 -27.62 9.82
N ARG A 178 -2.76 -27.16 9.06
CA ARG A 178 -1.53 -27.94 8.79
C ARG A 178 -0.69 -28.23 10.03
N SER A 179 -0.82 -27.43 11.08
CA SER A 179 -0.12 -27.65 12.35
C SER A 179 -0.85 -28.62 13.30
N GLU A 180 -2.08 -29.04 12.98
CA GLU A 180 -2.92 -29.93 13.79
C GLU A 180 -3.24 -31.29 13.13
N ASP A 181 -2.40 -31.81 12.21
CA ASP A 181 -2.61 -33.15 11.65
C ASP A 181 -2.62 -34.24 12.76
N PRO A 182 -3.48 -35.29 12.64
CA PRO A 182 -3.84 -36.14 13.76
C PRO A 182 -2.65 -36.99 14.22
N LYS A 183 -2.37 -36.98 15.53
CA LYS A 183 -1.50 -37.97 16.18
C LYS A 183 -1.93 -39.36 15.70
N LYS A 184 -1.07 -40.05 14.94
CA LYS A 184 -1.32 -41.42 14.48
C LYS A 184 -1.83 -42.25 15.68
N PRO A 185 -2.90 -43.05 15.53
CA PRO A 185 -3.35 -43.90 16.61
C PRO A 185 -2.20 -44.82 17.05
N PRO A 186 -2.06 -45.08 18.36
CA PRO A 186 -0.98 -45.92 18.86
C PRO A 186 -1.06 -47.29 18.20
N VAL A 187 0.04 -47.70 17.56
CA VAL A 187 0.18 -49.06 17.05
C VAL A 187 0.14 -49.99 18.25
N GLN A 188 -0.97 -50.71 18.42
CA GLN A 188 -1.03 -51.84 19.34
C GLN A 188 -0.18 -52.95 18.73
N VAL A 189 1.04 -53.12 19.24
CA VAL A 189 1.82 -54.33 19.02
C VAL A 189 1.19 -55.41 19.90
N ASN A 190 0.24 -56.16 19.34
CA ASN A 190 -0.25 -57.37 19.98
C ASN A 190 0.79 -58.48 19.76
N GLY A 191 1.27 -59.03 20.88
CA GLY A 191 2.26 -60.10 20.90
C GLY A 191 1.79 -61.35 20.17
N MET A 192 2.73 -61.96 19.45
CA MET A 192 2.69 -63.37 19.11
C MET A 192 3.99 -64.03 19.57
N GLN A 193 3.79 -65.22 20.11
CA GLN A 193 4.68 -66.04 20.92
C GLN A 193 6.01 -66.44 20.26
N GLU A 194 6.95 -66.74 21.16
CA GLU A 194 8.21 -67.46 20.94
C GLU A 194 8.08 -68.62 19.96
N ILE A 195 9.05 -68.72 19.05
CA ILE A 195 9.51 -70.00 18.52
C ILE A 195 11.03 -69.93 18.44
N ASP A 196 11.65 -70.84 19.19
CA ASP A 196 13.09 -70.98 19.35
C ASP A 196 13.66 -71.94 18.28
N HIS A 197 14.96 -71.75 18.00
CA HIS A 197 15.89 -72.58 17.22
C HIS A 197 15.85 -72.55 15.67
N LEU A 198 16.89 -71.95 15.08
CA LEU A 198 18.11 -72.68 14.67
C LEU A 198 19.16 -71.71 14.10
N GLU A 199 20.35 -71.74 14.72
CA GLU A 199 21.57 -71.08 14.26
C GLU A 199 22.04 -71.63 12.90
N LEU A 200 22.69 -70.79 12.09
CA LEU A 200 24.09 -70.97 11.66
C LEU A 200 24.55 -69.83 10.72
N ASN A 201 25.62 -69.15 11.19
CA ASN A 201 26.75 -68.58 10.46
C ASN A 201 26.60 -67.35 9.54
N GLY A 202 27.03 -66.20 10.08
CA GLY A 202 28.36 -65.65 9.76
C GLY A 202 28.46 -64.58 8.68
N ARG A 203 28.72 -63.33 9.10
CA ARG A 203 29.99 -62.60 8.88
C ARG A 203 29.79 -61.13 9.25
N ASP A 204 30.60 -60.70 10.21
CA ASP A 204 30.83 -59.31 10.57
C ASP A 204 31.45 -58.57 9.38
N ASP A 205 31.04 -57.32 9.15
CA ASP A 205 31.88 -56.28 8.55
C ASP A 205 31.37 -54.90 9.03
N ASP A 206 32.10 -54.38 10.03
CA ASP A 206 32.04 -52.99 10.50
C ASP A 206 32.34 -52.01 9.36
N MET A 207 31.46 -51.03 9.12
CA MET A 207 31.76 -49.88 8.26
C MET A 207 32.02 -48.65 9.13
N ASN A 208 33.30 -48.29 9.15
CA ASN A 208 33.95 -47.23 9.92
C ASN A 208 33.53 -45.82 9.45
N LEU A 209 33.29 -44.93 10.40
CA LEU A 209 32.83 -43.55 10.22
C LEU A 209 34.01 -42.56 10.12
N GLU A 210 34.94 -42.75 9.18
CA GLU A 210 36.08 -41.84 8.98
C GLU A 210 36.26 -41.22 7.57
N ASP A 211 35.39 -41.53 6.60
CA ASP A 211 35.58 -41.06 5.21
C ASP A 211 34.86 -39.75 4.83
N TYR A 212 34.63 -38.83 5.78
CA TYR A 212 34.12 -37.49 5.44
C TYR A 212 35.01 -36.36 6.00
N ARG A 213 36.29 -36.37 5.61
CA ARG A 213 37.11 -35.15 5.60
C ARG A 213 36.93 -34.49 4.24
N MET A 214 36.16 -33.41 4.19
CA MET A 214 36.20 -32.48 3.06
C MET A 214 37.39 -31.55 3.26
N ASP A 215 38.37 -31.64 2.35
CA ASP A 215 39.51 -30.74 2.27
C ASP A 215 39.04 -29.31 1.97
N LEU A 216 39.37 -28.39 2.87
CA LEU A 216 39.25 -26.95 2.68
C LEU A 216 40.67 -26.40 2.58
N ASP A 217 41.13 -26.15 1.37
CA ASP A 217 42.22 -25.21 1.09
C ASP A 217 42.06 -24.72 -0.36
N ASP A 218 41.82 -23.43 -0.55
CA ASP A 218 42.89 -22.49 -0.91
C ASP A 218 42.34 -21.09 -1.25
N THR A 219 42.69 -20.15 -0.38
CA THR A 219 43.30 -18.86 -0.71
C THR A 219 42.75 -18.05 -1.89
N ILE A 220 41.95 -17.00 -1.61
CA ILE A 220 41.83 -15.83 -2.49
C ILE A 220 42.45 -14.62 -1.78
N ILE A 221 43.57 -14.16 -2.36
CA ILE A 221 44.22 -12.86 -2.05
C ILE A 221 43.48 -11.78 -2.86
N TYR A 222 43.17 -10.66 -2.23
CA TYR A 222 42.71 -9.45 -2.91
C TYR A 222 43.90 -8.48 -3.05
N ASP A 223 44.16 -8.03 -4.28
CA ASP A 223 44.74 -6.71 -4.58
C ASP A 223 43.61 -5.70 -4.79
#